data_AF-A0A2S5MMW4-F1
#
_entry.id   AF-A0A2S5MMW4-F1
#
_cell.length_a   1.000
_cell.length_b   1.000
_cell.length_c   1.000
_cell.angle_alpha   90.00
_cell.angle_beta   90.00
_cell.angle_gamma   90.00
#
_symmetry.space_group_name_H-M   'P 1'
#
loop_
_entity.id
_entity.type
_entity.pdbx_description
1 polymer ?
#
loop_
_entity_poly.entity_id
_entity_poly.type
_entity_poly.pdbx_seq_one_letter_code
_entity_poly.pdbx_strand_id
1 'polypeptide(L)'
;MAKAHKIPIPFDCQDGECGSCLVEVTHLSRNQKYGIALTEKEKEMLRQLGKISKAEIEAAEVNDMPPRYRLACQCFVRNEDILVKFEGDQTLPAQGAHITHAAKRFTGGIEISTVDEFMGYAVKVEEDAAIHFDELAGMMEGCGNAEVAKLFRQLAGFSRLHLAEAKKRAGSIDLAAVIPPDYVWPNHATPERTEIWAADPTLSRLDGLKAALQGERRGYEFYRAVAAKTKSPEIEAMAKEFVKEEAEHVKILEAWITREEWTIKNPPSANA
;
A
#
# COMPACT_ATOMS: atom_id res chain seq x y z
N MET A 1 -18.67 4.01 -12.28
CA MET A 1 -19.13 3.60 -13.62
C MET A 1 -18.40 2.37 -14.13
N ALA A 2 -17.08 2.42 -14.41
CA ALA A 2 -16.33 1.27 -14.96
C ALA A 2 -16.48 -0.05 -14.17
N LYS A 3 -16.41 0.02 -12.83
CA LYS A 3 -16.65 -1.11 -11.93
C LYS A 3 -18.06 -1.70 -12.05
N ALA A 4 -19.08 -0.86 -12.20
CA ALA A 4 -20.47 -1.30 -12.35
C ALA A 4 -20.71 -2.02 -13.67
N HIS A 5 -19.95 -1.67 -14.72
CA HIS A 5 -20.04 -2.27 -16.06
C HIS A 5 -18.97 -3.35 -16.32
N LYS A 6 -18.23 -3.79 -15.29
CA LYS A 6 -17.20 -4.85 -15.39
C LYS A 6 -16.15 -4.57 -16.48
N ILE A 7 -15.79 -3.30 -16.67
CA ILE A 7 -14.72 -2.91 -17.60
C ILE A 7 -13.38 -3.35 -17.00
N PRO A 8 -12.49 -4.03 -17.76
CA PRO A 8 -11.23 -4.59 -17.25
C PRO A 8 -10.15 -3.51 -17.09
N ILE A 9 -10.36 -2.58 -16.17
CA ILE A 9 -9.37 -1.57 -15.75
C ILE A 9 -8.96 -1.91 -14.31
N PRO A 10 -7.66 -1.96 -13.98
CA PRO A 10 -7.17 -2.20 -12.61
C PRO A 10 -7.70 -1.18 -11.59
N PHE A 11 -7.85 -1.58 -10.33
CA PHE A 11 -8.40 -0.74 -9.26
C PHE A 11 -7.65 -0.91 -7.92
N ASP A 12 -6.33 -1.00 -7.96
CA ASP A 12 -5.51 -1.45 -6.83
C ASP A 12 -5.56 -0.51 -5.61
N CYS A 13 -5.39 0.80 -5.83
CA CYS A 13 -5.37 1.79 -4.74
C CYS A 13 -6.71 2.50 -4.50
N GLN A 14 -7.49 2.71 -5.56
CA GLN A 14 -8.72 3.52 -5.59
C GLN A 14 -8.59 4.98 -5.12
N ASP A 15 -7.39 5.46 -4.79
CA ASP A 15 -7.14 6.79 -4.22
C ASP A 15 -6.16 7.64 -5.06
N GLY A 16 -5.68 7.11 -6.18
CA GLY A 16 -4.79 7.80 -7.11
C GLY A 16 -3.29 7.56 -6.90
N GLU A 17 -2.88 6.67 -5.99
CA GLU A 17 -1.46 6.50 -5.62
C GLU A 17 -0.64 5.51 -6.47
N CYS A 18 -1.28 4.63 -7.25
CA CYS A 18 -0.56 3.58 -8.01
C CYS A 18 -0.48 3.81 -9.52
N GLY A 19 -1.35 4.63 -10.11
CA GLY A 19 -1.37 4.89 -11.55
C GLY A 19 -1.84 3.74 -12.46
N SER A 20 -2.18 2.56 -11.93
CA SER A 20 -2.54 1.38 -12.74
C SER A 20 -3.81 1.57 -13.58
N CYS A 21 -4.71 2.43 -13.11
CA CYS A 21 -5.96 2.79 -13.79
C CYS A 21 -5.82 3.98 -14.76
N LEU A 22 -4.61 4.26 -15.25
CA LEU A 22 -4.35 5.35 -16.21
C LEU A 22 -5.18 5.16 -17.48
N VAL A 23 -5.96 6.17 -17.83
CA VAL A 23 -6.76 6.20 -19.05
C VAL A 23 -6.56 7.49 -19.81
N GLU A 24 -6.72 7.41 -21.13
CA GLU A 24 -6.78 8.57 -22.01
C GLU A 24 -8.24 8.92 -22.27
N VAL A 25 -8.62 10.18 -22.03
CA VAL A 25 -9.99 10.69 -22.18
C VAL A 25 -10.05 11.67 -23.34
N THR A 26 -10.81 11.31 -24.38
CA THR A 26 -11.08 12.18 -25.53
C THR A 26 -12.53 12.64 -25.48
N HIS A 27 -12.76 13.96 -25.44
CA HIS A 27 -14.11 14.52 -25.48
C HIS A 27 -14.59 14.55 -26.94
N LEU A 28 -15.72 13.91 -27.23
CA LEU A 28 -16.28 13.81 -28.58
C LEU A 28 -17.04 15.09 -28.98
N SER A 29 -17.63 15.77 -28.00
CA SER A 29 -18.37 17.02 -28.19
C SER A 29 -17.47 18.24 -28.01
N ARG A 30 -17.43 19.14 -29.01
CA ARG A 30 -16.52 20.30 -29.02
C ARG A 30 -16.81 21.39 -27.98
N ASN A 31 -18.06 21.49 -27.49
CA ASN A 31 -18.53 22.62 -26.68
C ASN A 31 -18.91 22.28 -25.24
N GLN A 32 -18.66 21.06 -24.77
CA GLN A 32 -19.09 20.63 -23.43
C GLN A 32 -17.94 19.90 -22.74
N LYS A 33 -17.00 20.70 -22.23
CA LYS A 33 -16.01 20.26 -21.25
C LYS A 33 -16.37 20.89 -19.93
N TYR A 34 -16.69 20.07 -18.94
CA TYR A 34 -16.99 20.56 -17.62
C TYR A 34 -15.70 20.76 -16.83
N GLY A 35 -15.68 21.86 -16.07
CA GLY A 35 -14.61 22.12 -15.13
C GLY A 35 -14.53 21.05 -14.05
N ILE A 36 -13.30 20.64 -13.72
CA ILE A 36 -13.00 19.66 -12.69
C ILE A 36 -11.87 20.15 -11.78
N ALA A 37 -11.94 19.75 -10.51
CA ALA A 37 -10.81 19.85 -9.60
C ALA A 37 -10.09 18.50 -9.57
N LEU A 38 -8.84 18.46 -10.04
CA LEU A 38 -8.01 17.26 -9.86
C LEU A 38 -7.54 17.20 -8.41
N THR A 39 -7.51 15.99 -7.86
CA THR A 39 -6.89 15.78 -6.55
C THR A 39 -5.37 15.95 -6.67
N GLU A 40 -4.72 16.40 -5.60
CA GLU A 40 -3.25 16.52 -5.57
C GLU A 40 -2.55 15.19 -5.88
N LYS A 41 -3.15 14.08 -5.42
CA LYS A 41 -2.66 12.72 -5.69
C LYS A 41 -2.73 12.37 -7.19
N GLU A 42 -3.85 12.69 -7.85
CA GLU A 42 -4.01 12.47 -9.29
C GLU A 42 -3.03 13.33 -10.11
N LYS A 43 -2.90 14.62 -9.79
CA LYS A 43 -1.98 15.54 -10.50
C LYS A 43 -0.54 15.06 -10.42
N GLU A 44 -0.08 14.72 -9.22
CA GLU A 44 1.30 14.27 -9.03
C GLU A 44 1.57 12.96 -9.76
N MET A 45 0.65 12.00 -9.69
CA MET A 45 0.81 10.72 -10.41
C MET A 45 0.90 10.92 -11.93
N LEU A 46 0.00 11.71 -12.51
CA LEU A 46 0.01 11.99 -13.95
C LEU A 46 1.28 12.73 -14.40
N ARG A 47 1.80 13.63 -13.54
CA ARG A 47 3.07 14.32 -13.75
C ARG A 47 4.24 13.34 -13.74
N GLN A 48 4.28 12.41 -12.79
CA GLN A 48 5.33 11.39 -12.69
C GLN A 48 5.33 10.43 -13.87
N LEU A 49 4.15 10.04 -14.35
CA LEU A 49 4.00 9.19 -15.53
C LEU A 49 4.35 9.94 -16.84
N GLY A 50 4.67 11.24 -16.77
CA GLY A 50 4.97 12.07 -17.93
C GLY A 50 3.79 12.24 -18.88
N LYS A 51 2.56 12.07 -18.36
CA LYS A 51 1.33 12.07 -19.17
C LYS A 51 0.67 13.44 -19.27
N ILE A 52 1.00 14.36 -18.38
CA ILE A 52 0.54 15.75 -18.43
C ILE A 52 1.73 16.72 -18.42
N SER A 53 1.60 17.79 -19.18
CA SER A 53 2.57 18.88 -19.27
C SER A 53 2.37 19.91 -18.16
N LYS A 54 3.37 20.79 -17.94
CA LYS A 54 3.24 21.92 -16.99
C LYS A 54 2.07 22.84 -17.35
N ALA A 55 1.84 23.07 -18.64
CA ALA A 55 0.73 23.89 -19.12
C ALA A 55 -0.64 23.24 -18.84
N GLU A 56 -0.74 21.90 -18.95
CA GLU A 56 -1.95 21.17 -18.58
C GLU A 56 -2.20 21.18 -17.07
N ILE A 57 -1.15 21.13 -16.24
CA ILE A 57 -1.27 21.28 -14.79
C ILE A 57 -1.79 22.68 -14.44
N GLU A 58 -1.20 23.73 -15.01
CA GLU A 58 -1.65 25.10 -14.80
C GLU A 58 -3.09 25.31 -15.28
N ALA A 59 -3.46 24.78 -16.45
CA ALA A 59 -4.82 24.85 -16.96
C ALA A 59 -5.82 24.10 -16.06
N ALA A 60 -5.42 22.98 -15.48
CA ALA A 60 -6.21 22.24 -14.50
C ALA A 60 -6.41 23.00 -13.19
N GLU A 61 -5.39 23.73 -12.72
CA GLU A 61 -5.45 24.46 -11.44
C GLU A 61 -6.15 25.82 -11.54
N VAL A 62 -5.97 26.52 -12.66
CA VAL A 62 -6.45 27.90 -12.85
C VAL A 62 -7.80 27.94 -13.57
N ASN A 63 -7.99 27.06 -14.55
CA ASN A 63 -9.16 27.08 -15.43
C ASN A 63 -10.08 25.85 -15.22
N ASP A 64 -9.79 25.03 -14.21
CA ASP A 64 -10.48 23.76 -13.93
C ASP A 64 -10.54 22.83 -15.15
N MET A 65 -9.60 22.94 -16.09
CA MET A 65 -9.68 22.21 -17.37
C MET A 65 -9.15 20.78 -17.22
N PRO A 66 -9.93 19.75 -17.61
CA PRO A 66 -9.47 18.37 -17.52
C PRO A 66 -8.30 18.11 -18.48
N PRO A 67 -7.19 17.51 -18.01
CA PRO A 67 -6.12 17.06 -18.90
C PRO A 67 -6.56 15.83 -19.69
N ARG A 68 -5.80 15.52 -20.76
CA ARG A 68 -6.10 14.40 -21.66
C ARG A 68 -5.97 13.04 -20.98
N TYR A 69 -5.04 12.89 -20.04
CA TYR A 69 -4.85 11.67 -19.28
C TYR A 69 -5.42 11.81 -17.88
N ARG A 70 -6.10 10.77 -17.40
CA ARG A 70 -6.77 10.71 -16.10
C ARG A 70 -6.54 9.38 -15.41
N LEU A 71 -6.73 9.33 -14.10
CA LEU A 71 -6.82 8.07 -13.37
C LEU A 71 -8.29 7.67 -13.26
N ALA A 72 -8.66 6.51 -13.78
CA ALA A 72 -10.07 6.09 -13.80
C ALA A 72 -10.71 5.99 -12.41
N CYS A 73 -9.91 5.74 -11.36
CA CYS A 73 -10.40 5.73 -9.97
C CYS A 73 -10.69 7.13 -9.39
N GLN A 74 -10.07 8.18 -9.92
CA GLN A 74 -10.26 9.58 -9.50
C GLN A 74 -11.12 10.39 -10.49
N CYS A 75 -11.37 9.84 -11.69
CA CYS A 75 -12.10 10.51 -12.75
C CYS A 75 -13.62 10.47 -12.49
N PHE A 76 -14.18 11.63 -12.16
CA PHE A 76 -15.63 11.84 -12.11
C PHE A 76 -16.15 12.25 -13.49
N VAL A 77 -16.85 11.32 -14.16
CA VAL A 77 -17.47 11.56 -15.47
C VAL A 77 -18.81 12.27 -15.29
N ARG A 78 -18.96 13.45 -15.91
CA ARG A 78 -20.23 14.21 -15.93
C ARG A 78 -21.05 13.85 -17.17
N ASN A 79 -22.10 14.63 -17.45
CA ASN A 79 -22.94 14.45 -18.64
C ASN A 79 -22.17 14.92 -19.90
N GLU A 80 -21.18 14.13 -20.30
CA GLU A 80 -20.25 14.40 -21.40
C GLU A 80 -20.10 13.15 -22.27
N ASP A 81 -20.09 13.36 -23.59
CA ASP A 81 -19.73 12.30 -24.53
C ASP A 81 -18.21 12.19 -24.60
N ILE A 82 -17.67 11.15 -23.98
CA ILE A 82 -16.24 10.87 -23.94
C ILE A 82 -15.92 9.50 -24.54
N LEU A 83 -14.79 9.42 -25.22
CA LEU A 83 -14.13 8.18 -25.58
C LEU A 83 -12.98 7.95 -24.59
N VAL A 84 -13.03 6.82 -23.88
CA VAL A 84 -11.98 6.41 -22.95
C VAL A 84 -11.16 5.31 -23.60
N LYS A 85 -9.86 5.54 -23.75
CA LYS A 85 -8.90 4.54 -24.23
C LYS A 85 -8.05 4.05 -23.06
N PHE A 86 -8.02 2.74 -22.89
CA PHE A 86 -7.15 2.05 -21.95
C PHE A 86 -6.25 1.11 -22.74
N GLU A 87 -4.92 1.30 -22.65
CA GLU A 87 -3.94 0.53 -23.44
C GLU A 87 -3.57 -0.82 -22.80
N GLY A 88 -4.23 -1.19 -21.70
CA GLY A 88 -3.96 -2.43 -20.96
C GLY A 88 -2.78 -2.31 -20.00
N ASP A 89 -2.43 -3.41 -19.35
CA ASP A 89 -1.33 -3.58 -18.38
C ASP A 89 0.08 -3.49 -19.04
N GLN A 90 0.21 -2.64 -20.07
CA GLN A 90 1.48 -2.25 -20.67
C GLN A 90 2.07 -0.99 -20.03
N THR A 91 1.39 -0.43 -19.02
CA THR A 91 1.90 0.65 -18.16
C THR A 91 2.84 0.16 -17.07
N LEU A 92 3.43 -1.03 -17.23
CA LEU A 92 4.63 -1.39 -16.49
C LEU A 92 5.78 -0.52 -17.01
N PRO A 93 6.33 0.43 -16.21
CA PRO A 93 7.48 1.18 -16.66
C PRO A 93 8.63 0.23 -17.00
N ALA A 94 9.41 0.56 -18.04
CA ALA A 94 10.64 -0.15 -18.40
C ALA A 94 11.70 -0.14 -17.27
N GLN A 95 11.43 0.60 -16.21
CA GLN A 95 12.16 0.67 -14.96
C GLN A 95 11.34 -0.06 -13.89
N GLY A 96 11.98 -1.00 -13.18
CA GLY A 96 11.32 -1.86 -12.18
C GLY A 96 10.35 -1.09 -11.28
N ALA A 97 9.21 -1.72 -10.97
CA ALA A 97 7.99 -1.14 -10.39
C ALA A 97 8.21 0.23 -9.70
N HIS A 98 7.64 1.28 -10.29
CA HIS A 98 7.76 2.67 -9.83
C HIS A 98 7.50 2.74 -8.32
N ILE A 99 8.51 3.17 -7.55
CA ILE A 99 8.39 3.37 -6.11
C ILE A 99 7.30 4.42 -5.90
N THR A 100 6.21 4.08 -5.19
CA THR A 100 5.13 5.04 -4.88
C THR A 100 5.70 6.26 -4.15
N HIS A 101 5.02 7.40 -4.23
CA HIS A 101 5.46 8.59 -3.47
C HIS A 101 5.50 8.33 -1.96
N ALA A 102 4.59 7.48 -1.46
CA ALA A 102 4.59 6.93 -0.11
C ALA A 102 5.91 6.18 0.17
N ALA A 103 6.29 5.23 -0.69
CA ALA A 103 7.55 4.51 -0.57
C ALA A 103 8.79 5.44 -0.68
N LYS A 104 8.74 6.53 -1.49
CA LYS A 104 9.79 7.56 -1.50
C LYS A 104 9.89 8.35 -0.19
N ARG A 105 8.80 8.54 0.55
CA ARG A 105 8.75 9.21 1.85
C ARG A 105 8.82 8.25 3.04
N PHE A 106 8.77 6.94 2.81
CA PHE A 106 8.62 5.97 3.90
C PHE A 106 9.83 5.87 4.83
N THR A 107 10.99 6.28 4.36
CA THR A 107 12.20 6.41 5.18
C THR A 107 12.33 7.79 5.86
N GLY A 108 11.31 8.64 5.83
CA GLY A 108 11.40 10.02 6.32
C GLY A 108 12.41 10.90 5.56
N GLY A 109 12.83 10.46 4.36
CA GLY A 109 13.93 11.09 3.62
C GLY A 109 15.33 10.59 4.01
N ILE A 110 15.44 9.59 4.88
CA ILE A 110 16.71 9.01 5.33
C ILE A 110 17.23 8.04 4.26
N GLU A 111 18.53 8.14 3.98
CA GLU A 111 19.30 7.21 3.15
C GLU A 111 19.88 6.14 4.07
N ILE A 112 19.39 4.90 4.00
CA ILE A 112 19.97 3.77 4.73
C ILE A 112 21.29 3.41 4.05
N SER A 113 22.39 3.77 4.70
CA SER A 113 23.72 3.79 4.09
C SER A 113 24.60 2.63 4.54
N THR A 114 24.28 2.04 5.69
CA THR A 114 25.02 0.92 6.28
C THR A 114 24.14 -0.30 6.53
N VAL A 115 24.77 -1.47 6.60
CA VAL A 115 24.09 -2.72 6.96
C VAL A 115 23.55 -2.63 8.39
N ASP A 116 24.29 -2.02 9.29
CA ASP A 116 23.90 -1.84 10.70
C ASP A 116 22.60 -1.02 10.81
N GLU A 117 22.50 0.09 10.09
CA GLU A 117 21.27 0.88 9.98
C GLU A 117 20.13 0.01 9.48
N PHE A 118 20.32 -0.66 8.33
CA PHE A 118 19.30 -1.55 7.76
C PHE A 118 18.82 -2.61 8.74
N MET A 119 19.74 -3.24 9.48
CA MET A 119 19.39 -4.24 10.50
C MET A 119 18.66 -3.64 11.68
N GLY A 120 19.02 -2.43 12.13
CA GLY A 120 18.27 -1.70 13.16
C GLY A 120 16.82 -1.42 12.74
N TYR A 121 16.63 -0.99 11.49
CA TYR A 121 15.28 -0.82 10.91
C TYR A 121 14.53 -2.16 10.86
N ALA A 122 15.11 -3.21 10.29
CA ALA A 122 14.47 -4.51 10.14
C ALA A 122 14.06 -5.11 11.50
N VAL A 123 14.97 -5.09 12.49
CA VAL A 123 14.68 -5.55 13.86
C VAL A 123 13.49 -4.82 14.45
N LYS A 124 13.41 -3.49 14.27
CA LYS A 124 12.31 -2.70 14.81
C LYS A 124 10.98 -2.98 14.09
N VAL A 125 11.01 -3.15 12.76
CA VAL A 125 9.84 -3.53 11.96
C VAL A 125 9.29 -4.89 12.41
N GLU A 126 10.14 -5.91 12.49
CA GLU A 126 9.73 -7.27 12.84
C GLU A 126 9.26 -7.40 14.31
N GLU A 127 9.87 -6.66 15.23
CA GLU A 127 9.44 -6.61 16.63
C GLU A 127 8.06 -5.98 16.77
N ASP A 128 7.84 -4.84 16.11
CA ASP A 128 6.54 -4.16 16.16
C ASP A 128 5.45 -4.98 15.44
N ALA A 129 5.79 -5.66 14.34
CA ALA A 129 4.88 -6.58 13.64
C ALA A 129 4.43 -7.72 14.55
N ALA A 130 5.38 -8.37 15.25
CA ALA A 130 5.06 -9.46 16.17
C ALA A 130 4.12 -9.00 17.30
N ILE A 131 4.38 -7.83 17.88
CA ILE A 131 3.53 -7.24 18.93
C ILE A 131 2.14 -6.92 18.37
N HIS A 132 2.07 -6.26 17.21
CA HIS A 132 0.82 -5.86 16.59
C HIS A 132 -0.08 -7.05 16.26
N PHE A 133 0.50 -8.12 15.71
CA PHE A 133 -0.25 -9.35 15.45
C PHE A 133 -0.71 -10.06 16.71
N ASP A 134 0.06 -10.06 17.79
CA ASP A 134 -0.40 -10.59 19.08
C ASP A 134 -1.58 -9.79 19.65
N GLU A 135 -1.55 -8.46 19.53
CA GLU A 135 -2.64 -7.58 19.96
C GLU A 135 -3.91 -7.85 19.14
N LEU A 136 -3.80 -7.89 17.81
CA LEU A 136 -4.91 -8.25 16.92
C LEU A 136 -5.45 -9.65 17.22
N ALA A 137 -4.58 -10.63 17.50
CA ALA A 137 -4.99 -11.97 17.89
C ALA A 137 -5.80 -11.96 19.20
N GLY A 138 -5.32 -11.22 20.21
CA GLY A 138 -6.02 -11.08 21.49
C GLY A 138 -7.39 -10.41 21.36
N MET A 139 -7.51 -9.39 20.51
CA MET A 139 -8.80 -8.75 20.20
C MET A 139 -9.76 -9.73 19.50
N MET A 140 -9.27 -10.49 18.52
CA MET A 140 -10.08 -11.49 17.83
C MET A 140 -10.54 -12.59 18.80
N GLU A 141 -9.68 -13.06 19.70
CA GLU A 141 -10.07 -13.99 20.78
C GLU A 141 -11.14 -13.41 21.69
N GLY A 142 -10.98 -12.15 22.13
CA GLY A 142 -11.95 -11.44 22.99
C GLY A 142 -13.35 -11.30 22.37
N CYS A 143 -13.42 -11.21 21.04
CA CYS A 143 -14.67 -11.17 20.28
C CYS A 143 -15.16 -12.57 19.81
N GLY A 144 -14.53 -13.66 20.24
CA GLY A 144 -14.91 -15.04 19.90
C GLY A 144 -14.45 -15.53 18.52
N ASN A 145 -13.59 -14.79 17.83
CA ASN A 145 -13.07 -15.08 16.49
C ASN A 145 -11.77 -15.91 16.52
N ALA A 146 -11.85 -17.13 17.06
CA ALA A 146 -10.69 -18.02 17.23
C ALA A 146 -9.94 -18.34 15.91
N GLU A 147 -10.65 -18.36 14.78
CA GLU A 147 -10.05 -18.65 13.47
C GLU A 147 -9.10 -17.53 13.01
N VAL A 148 -9.54 -16.27 13.04
CA VAL A 148 -8.71 -15.12 12.64
C VAL A 148 -7.63 -14.86 13.68
N ALA A 149 -7.92 -15.08 14.96
CA ALA A 149 -6.90 -15.04 16.00
C ALA A 149 -5.75 -16.00 15.72
N LYS A 150 -6.05 -17.24 15.33
CA LYS A 150 -5.03 -18.23 14.98
C LYS A 150 -4.16 -17.76 13.81
N LEU A 151 -4.76 -17.16 12.78
CA LEU A 151 -4.02 -16.56 11.67
C LEU A 151 -3.03 -15.50 12.17
N PHE A 152 -3.50 -14.54 12.98
CA PHE A 152 -2.63 -13.50 13.53
C PHE A 152 -1.53 -14.06 14.43
N ARG A 153 -1.79 -15.10 15.24
CA ARG A 153 -0.73 -15.80 15.98
C ARG A 153 0.31 -16.44 15.06
N GLN A 154 -0.10 -16.94 13.90
CA GLN A 154 0.85 -17.50 12.91
C GLN A 154 1.71 -16.40 12.30
N LEU A 155 1.12 -15.27 11.90
CA LEU A 155 1.86 -14.11 11.38
C LEU A 155 2.83 -13.54 12.43
N ALA A 156 2.39 -13.37 13.69
CA ALA A 156 3.27 -13.02 14.80
C ALA A 156 4.44 -14.00 14.96
N GLY A 157 4.19 -15.29 14.73
CA GLY A 157 5.21 -16.33 14.73
C GLY A 157 6.26 -16.13 13.64
N PHE A 158 5.84 -15.78 12.42
CA PHE A 158 6.76 -15.47 11.32
C PHE A 158 7.60 -14.22 11.62
N SER A 159 6.98 -13.13 12.09
CA SER A 159 7.72 -11.91 12.46
C SER A 159 8.76 -12.17 13.56
N ARG A 160 8.45 -13.03 14.55
CA ARG A 160 9.45 -13.42 15.57
C ARG A 160 10.61 -14.24 15.01
N LEU A 161 10.37 -15.08 13.99
CA LEU A 161 11.43 -15.81 13.31
C LEU A 161 12.33 -14.85 12.52
N HIS A 162 11.75 -13.92 11.78
CA HIS A 162 12.50 -12.88 11.06
C HIS A 162 13.27 -11.97 12.02
N LEU A 163 12.65 -11.57 13.15
CA LEU A 163 13.32 -10.82 14.20
C LEU A 163 14.56 -11.56 14.74
N ALA A 164 14.43 -12.87 14.99
CA ALA A 164 15.55 -13.70 15.46
C ALA A 164 16.65 -13.81 14.39
N GLU A 165 16.28 -13.94 13.13
CA GLU A 165 17.21 -13.96 12.01
C GLU A 165 17.91 -12.62 11.80
N ALA A 166 17.19 -11.51 11.81
CA ALA A 166 17.73 -10.15 11.72
C ALA A 166 18.70 -9.87 12.88
N LYS A 167 18.34 -10.22 14.12
CA LYS A 167 19.24 -10.12 15.28
C LYS A 167 20.50 -10.98 15.12
N LYS A 168 20.36 -12.19 14.57
CA LYS A 168 21.52 -13.07 14.30
C LYS A 168 22.43 -12.51 13.21
N ARG A 169 21.86 -12.00 12.12
CA ARG A 169 22.59 -11.37 11.01
C ARG A 169 23.27 -10.06 11.44
N ALA A 170 22.67 -9.33 12.38
CA ALA A 170 23.28 -8.15 13.00
C ALA A 170 24.50 -8.50 13.89
N GLY A 171 24.68 -9.75 14.30
CA GLY A 171 25.88 -10.20 15.02
C GLY A 171 26.13 -9.40 16.31
N SER A 172 27.27 -8.70 16.37
CA SER A 172 27.70 -7.91 17.53
C SER A 172 27.35 -6.41 17.44
N ILE A 173 26.55 -6.01 16.46
CA ILE A 173 26.10 -4.62 16.31
C ILE A 173 25.25 -4.25 17.52
N ASP A 174 25.52 -3.09 18.12
CA ASP A 174 24.65 -2.53 19.14
C ASP A 174 23.38 -1.99 18.48
N LEU A 175 22.40 -2.88 18.30
CA LEU A 175 21.11 -2.55 17.71
C LEU A 175 20.38 -1.46 18.51
N ALA A 176 20.59 -1.35 19.83
CA ALA A 176 19.93 -0.32 20.64
C ALA A 176 20.41 1.10 20.29
N ALA A 177 21.65 1.24 19.80
CA ALA A 177 22.20 2.50 19.32
C ALA A 177 21.73 2.86 17.89
N VAL A 178 21.17 1.89 17.16
CA VAL A 178 20.83 2.01 15.73
C VAL A 178 19.32 1.88 15.47
N ILE A 179 18.53 1.53 16.49
CA ILE A 179 17.07 1.60 16.40
C ILE A 179 16.67 3.05 16.11
N PRO A 180 16.00 3.29 14.98
CA PRO A 180 15.69 4.62 14.55
C PRO A 180 14.51 5.16 15.40
N PRO A 181 14.55 6.39 15.89
CA PRO A 181 13.49 6.95 16.74
C PRO A 181 12.14 7.01 16.01
N ASP A 182 11.02 6.91 16.73
CA ASP A 182 9.68 6.87 16.13
C ASP A 182 9.42 7.93 15.05
N TYR A 183 9.95 9.16 15.19
CA TYR A 183 9.77 10.24 14.22
C TYR A 183 10.37 10.00 12.83
N VAL A 184 11.25 9.02 12.66
CA VAL A 184 11.83 8.70 11.34
C VAL A 184 10.81 8.05 10.40
N TRP A 185 9.72 7.54 10.95
CA TRP A 185 8.67 6.87 10.21
C TRP A 185 7.59 7.86 9.78
N PRO A 186 6.93 7.66 8.63
CA PRO A 186 5.99 8.63 8.06
C PRO A 186 4.83 9.01 8.98
N ASN A 187 4.48 8.13 9.91
CA ASN A 187 3.36 8.28 10.84
C ASN A 187 3.81 8.19 12.32
N HIS A 188 5.09 8.43 12.62
CA HIS A 188 5.66 8.21 13.96
C HIS A 188 5.51 6.76 14.47
N ALA A 189 5.31 5.82 13.55
CA ALA A 189 5.08 4.42 13.82
C ALA A 189 5.67 3.61 12.68
N THR A 190 6.23 2.44 13.01
CA THR A 190 6.72 1.49 12.02
C THR A 190 5.63 1.12 11.00
N PRO A 191 6.02 0.67 9.79
CA PRO A 191 5.09 0.25 8.75
C PRO A 191 4.00 -0.71 9.28
N GLU A 192 4.41 -1.66 10.11
CA GLU A 192 3.58 -2.74 10.65
C GLU A 192 2.74 -2.36 11.87
N ARG A 193 3.02 -1.20 12.48
CA ARG A 193 2.21 -0.68 13.57
C ARG A 193 1.05 0.13 13.00
N THR A 194 -0.06 -0.55 12.73
CA THR A 194 -1.30 0.15 12.38
C THR A 194 -1.99 0.67 13.64
N GLU A 195 -2.62 1.85 13.55
CA GLU A 195 -3.49 2.34 14.62
C GLU A 195 -4.63 1.34 14.78
N ILE A 196 -4.51 0.49 15.80
CA ILE A 196 -5.62 -0.32 16.25
C ILE A 196 -6.71 0.69 16.63
N TRP A 197 -7.88 0.59 16.00
CA TRP A 197 -9.08 1.31 16.44
C TRP A 197 -9.53 0.68 17.77
N ALA A 198 -8.73 0.88 18.82
CA ALA A 198 -8.77 0.19 20.11
C ALA A 198 -10.03 0.51 20.94
N ALA A 199 -10.99 1.22 20.36
CA ALA A 199 -12.20 1.68 21.03
C ALA A 199 -13.49 1.18 20.37
N ASP A 200 -13.44 0.38 19.31
CA ASP A 200 -14.66 -0.14 18.68
C ASP A 200 -14.93 -1.61 19.10
N PRO A 201 -15.85 -1.85 20.06
CA PRO A 201 -16.29 -3.20 20.43
C PRO A 201 -17.01 -3.94 19.29
N THR A 202 -17.22 -3.30 18.14
CA THR A 202 -17.79 -3.90 16.93
C THR A 202 -16.74 -4.24 15.87
N LEU A 203 -15.43 -4.16 16.18
CA LEU A 203 -14.35 -4.47 15.24
C LEU A 203 -14.63 -5.80 14.54
N SER A 204 -15.00 -5.73 13.27
CA SER A 204 -15.38 -6.91 12.52
C SER A 204 -14.11 -7.70 12.15
N ARG A 205 -14.27 -9.00 11.92
CA ARG A 205 -13.20 -9.87 11.39
C ARG A 205 -12.53 -9.24 10.17
N LEU A 206 -13.33 -8.61 9.31
CA LEU A 206 -12.88 -7.95 8.10
C LEU A 206 -12.04 -6.70 8.38
N ASP A 207 -12.38 -5.92 9.40
CA ASP A 207 -11.62 -4.72 9.78
C ASP A 207 -10.26 -5.09 10.35
N GLY A 208 -10.20 -6.12 11.21
CA GLY A 208 -8.94 -6.66 11.72
C GLY A 208 -8.03 -7.16 10.60
N LEU A 209 -8.58 -7.90 9.63
CA LEU A 209 -7.82 -8.37 8.46
C LEU A 209 -7.33 -7.21 7.57
N LYS A 210 -8.14 -6.16 7.38
CA LYS A 210 -7.75 -4.98 6.61
C LYS A 210 -6.69 -4.13 7.31
N ALA A 211 -6.75 -4.02 8.64
CA ALA A 211 -5.73 -3.35 9.44
C ALA A 211 -4.39 -4.09 9.29
N ALA A 212 -4.38 -5.41 9.48
CA ALA A 212 -3.22 -6.26 9.23
C ALA A 212 -2.67 -6.08 7.80
N LEU A 213 -3.53 -6.13 6.77
CA LEU A 213 -3.10 -5.97 5.38
C LEU A 213 -2.47 -4.59 5.13
N GLN A 214 -2.98 -3.54 5.78
CA GLN A 214 -2.40 -2.22 5.66
C GLN A 214 -0.99 -2.15 6.24
N GLY A 215 -0.74 -2.80 7.38
CA GLY A 215 0.59 -2.92 7.98
C GLY A 215 1.56 -3.54 6.98
N GLU A 216 1.25 -4.77 6.57
CA GLU A 216 2.09 -5.60 5.70
C GLU A 216 2.39 -4.93 4.34
N ARG A 217 1.41 -4.20 3.78
CA ARG A 217 1.63 -3.41 2.55
C ARG A 217 2.62 -2.28 2.77
N ARG A 218 2.60 -1.64 3.95
CA ARG A 218 3.59 -0.60 4.29
C ARG A 218 4.97 -1.21 4.51
N GLY A 219 5.10 -2.37 5.16
CA GLY A 219 6.38 -3.08 5.29
C GLY A 219 6.96 -3.44 3.92
N TYR A 220 6.14 -4.02 3.06
CA TYR A 220 6.48 -4.30 1.67
C TYR A 220 6.96 -3.04 0.93
N GLU A 221 6.22 -1.93 1.04
CA GLU A 221 6.59 -0.66 0.42
C GLU A 221 7.90 -0.08 0.98
N PHE A 222 8.12 -0.20 2.29
CA PHE A 222 9.35 0.20 2.97
C PHE A 222 10.56 -0.55 2.39
N TYR A 223 10.55 -1.88 2.40
CA TYR A 223 11.69 -2.66 1.90
C TYR A 223 11.89 -2.48 0.39
N ARG A 224 10.81 -2.31 -0.39
CA ARG A 224 10.91 -1.94 -1.82
C ARG A 224 11.60 -0.59 -2.01
N ALA A 225 11.28 0.39 -1.16
CA ALA A 225 11.93 1.70 -1.21
C ALA A 225 13.42 1.60 -0.88
N VAL A 226 13.77 0.82 0.15
CA VAL A 226 15.16 0.60 0.55
C VAL A 226 15.94 -0.06 -0.58
N ALA A 227 15.43 -1.17 -1.12
CA ALA A 227 16.08 -1.91 -2.20
C ALA A 227 16.36 -1.04 -3.44
N ALA A 228 15.46 -0.12 -3.75
CA ALA A 228 15.57 0.70 -4.96
C ALA A 228 16.34 2.02 -4.77
N LYS A 229 16.61 2.44 -3.51
CA LYS A 229 17.38 3.66 -3.20
C LYS A 229 18.81 3.39 -2.77
N THR A 230 19.06 2.24 -2.14
CA THR A 230 20.39 1.94 -1.61
C THR A 230 21.43 1.86 -2.73
N LYS A 231 22.66 2.24 -2.41
CA LYS A 231 23.83 2.09 -3.30
C LYS A 231 24.65 0.84 -2.93
N SER A 232 24.31 0.18 -1.82
CA SER A 232 25.00 -1.02 -1.37
C SER A 232 24.32 -2.27 -1.96
N PRO A 233 25.03 -3.08 -2.78
CA PRO A 233 24.49 -4.32 -3.32
C PRO A 233 24.06 -5.32 -2.25
N GLU A 234 24.72 -5.29 -1.09
CA GLU A 234 24.40 -6.13 0.06
C GLU A 234 23.04 -5.74 0.68
N ILE A 235 22.83 -4.45 0.94
CA ILE A 235 21.54 -3.93 1.45
C ILE A 235 20.43 -4.18 0.43
N GLU A 236 20.72 -4.00 -0.86
CA GLU A 236 19.74 -4.28 -1.93
C GLU A 236 19.33 -5.76 -1.94
N ALA A 237 20.28 -6.68 -1.81
CA ALA A 237 20.01 -8.11 -1.77
C ALA A 237 19.14 -8.47 -0.55
N MET A 238 19.50 -7.97 0.63
CA MET A 238 18.73 -8.22 1.86
C MET A 238 17.33 -7.62 1.80
N ALA A 239 17.19 -6.36 1.37
CA ALA A 239 15.88 -5.74 1.22
C ALA A 239 15.00 -6.50 0.22
N LYS A 240 15.57 -7.08 -0.85
CA LYS A 240 14.82 -7.94 -1.78
C LYS A 240 14.37 -9.27 -1.18
N GLU A 241 15.03 -9.79 -0.15
CA GLU A 241 14.56 -10.96 0.61
C GLU A 241 13.32 -10.58 1.41
N PHE A 242 13.39 -9.54 2.24
CA PHE A 242 12.25 -9.03 2.99
C PHE A 242 11.05 -8.67 2.08
N VAL A 243 11.28 -8.04 0.93
CA VAL A 243 10.20 -7.76 -0.05
C VAL A 243 9.45 -9.03 -0.48
N LYS A 244 10.13 -10.17 -0.61
CA LYS A 244 9.46 -11.43 -0.97
C LYS A 244 8.63 -11.96 0.18
N GLU A 245 9.17 -11.89 1.40
CA GLU A 245 8.50 -12.34 2.63
C GLU A 245 7.23 -11.52 2.88
N GLU A 246 7.30 -10.19 2.85
CA GLU A 246 6.12 -9.34 3.03
C GLU A 246 5.09 -9.54 1.91
N ALA A 247 5.53 -9.82 0.68
CA ALA A 247 4.62 -10.15 -0.40
C ALA A 247 3.86 -11.47 -0.17
N GLU A 248 4.42 -12.42 0.58
CA GLU A 248 3.73 -13.64 0.99
C GLU A 248 2.68 -13.36 2.07
N HIS A 249 3.00 -12.54 3.07
CA HIS A 249 2.04 -12.12 4.09
C HIS A 249 0.86 -11.35 3.49
N VAL A 250 1.13 -10.38 2.61
CA VAL A 250 0.12 -9.62 1.87
C VAL A 250 -0.83 -10.56 1.12
N LYS A 251 -0.30 -11.55 0.39
CA LYS A 251 -1.12 -12.53 -0.34
C LYS A 251 -1.98 -13.38 0.59
N ILE A 252 -1.44 -13.81 1.73
CA ILE A 252 -2.21 -14.56 2.73
C ILE A 252 -3.39 -13.71 3.18
N LEU A 253 -3.16 -12.47 3.59
CA LEU A 253 -4.21 -11.57 4.08
C LEU A 253 -5.24 -11.22 3.00
N GLU A 254 -4.83 -10.97 1.75
CA GLU A 254 -5.73 -10.75 0.62
C GLU A 254 -6.65 -11.96 0.37
N ALA A 255 -6.13 -13.18 0.48
CA ALA A 255 -6.92 -14.39 0.35
C ALA A 255 -7.96 -14.53 1.48
N TRP A 256 -7.57 -14.23 2.72
CA TRP A 256 -8.48 -14.22 3.87
C TRP A 256 -9.57 -13.15 3.75
N ILE A 257 -9.20 -11.93 3.35
CA ILE A 257 -10.15 -10.84 3.09
C ILE A 257 -11.12 -11.23 1.99
N THR A 258 -10.62 -11.79 0.88
CA THR A 258 -11.47 -12.26 -0.22
C THR A 258 -12.49 -13.30 0.25
N ARG A 259 -12.04 -14.27 1.06
CA ARG A 259 -12.92 -15.28 1.66
C ARG A 259 -13.96 -14.66 2.57
N GLU A 260 -13.56 -13.76 3.47
CA GLU A 260 -14.46 -13.10 4.42
C GLU A 260 -15.49 -12.22 3.71
N GLU A 261 -15.08 -11.44 2.71
CA GLU A 261 -16.00 -10.65 1.87
C GLU A 261 -17.00 -11.54 1.11
N TRP A 262 -16.56 -12.71 0.64
CA TRP A 262 -17.45 -13.67 0.00
C TRP A 262 -18.47 -14.23 0.99
N THR A 263 -18.06 -14.59 2.21
CA THR A 263 -18.95 -15.07 3.27
C THR A 263 -19.96 -14.01 3.71
N ILE A 264 -19.56 -12.74 3.81
CA ILE A 264 -20.47 -11.63 4.11
C ILE A 264 -21.52 -11.46 3.00
N LYS A 265 -21.12 -11.59 1.73
CA LYS A 265 -22.04 -11.49 0.58
C LYS A 265 -22.92 -12.73 0.40
N ASN A 266 -22.45 -13.89 0.84
CA ASN A 266 -23.13 -15.18 0.73
C ASN A 266 -23.20 -15.81 2.13
N PRO A 267 -23.95 -15.20 3.06
CA PRO A 267 -24.12 -15.78 4.38
C PRO A 267 -24.68 -17.20 4.20
N PRO A 268 -24.16 -18.20 4.93
CA PRO A 268 -24.73 -19.53 4.88
C PRO A 268 -26.23 -19.41 5.15
N SER A 269 -27.05 -20.09 4.34
CA SER A 269 -28.48 -20.10 4.56
C SER A 269 -28.71 -20.55 6.00
N ALA A 270 -29.43 -19.73 6.76
CA ALA A 270 -30.02 -20.17 8.02
C ALA A 270 -31.06 -21.24 7.66
N ASN A 271 -30.61 -22.49 7.48
CA ASN A 271 -31.48 -23.65 7.27
C ASN A 271 -32.32 -23.83 8.55
N ALA A 272 -33.65 -23.95 8.44
CA ALA A 272 -34.35 -25.20 8.10
C ALA A 272 -34.08 -26.31 9.13
#